data_AF-A0A632I3R7-F1
#
_entry.id   AF-A0A632I3R7-F1
#
_cell.length_a   1.000
_cell.length_b   1.000
_cell.length_c   1.000
_cell.angle_alpha   90.00
_cell.angle_beta   90.00
_cell.angle_gamma   90.00
#
_symmetry.space_group_name_H-M   'P 1'
#
loop_
_entity.id
_entity.type
_entity.pdbx_description
1 polymer ?
#
loop_
_entity_poly.entity_id
_entity_poly.type
_entity_poly.pdbx_seq_one_letter_code
_entity_poly.pdbx_strand_id
1 'polypeptide(L)' 'AGGVATSGLEMAQNAARLSWKAEKVDARLHHIMLDIHHACVKYGGDNKHTNYVQGANIAGFVKVADAMLAQGVI' A
#
# COMPACT_ATOMS: atom_id res chain seq x y z
N ALA A 1 -6.68 5.61 0.23
CA ALA A 1 -6.01 4.30 0.40
C ALA A 1 -6.55 3.51 1.60
N GLY A 2 -6.78 4.15 2.76
CA GLY A 2 -7.24 3.44 3.97
C GLY A 2 -8.49 2.57 3.79
N GLY A 3 -9.54 3.06 3.13
CA GLY A 3 -10.74 2.26 2.87
C GLY A 3 -10.46 0.97 2.08
N VAL A 4 -9.75 1.09 0.95
CA VAL A 4 -9.35 -0.06 0.12
C VAL A 4 -8.41 -1.01 0.87
N ALA A 5 -7.50 -0.46 1.70
CA ALA A 5 -6.62 -1.26 2.55
C ALA A 5 -7.43 -2.09 3.56
N THR A 6 -8.41 -1.48 4.23
CA THR A 6 -9.31 -2.18 5.16
C THR A 6 -10.15 -3.24 4.46
N SER A 7 -10.63 -3.00 3.23
CA SER A 7 -11.28 -4.04 2.41
C SER A 7 -10.32 -5.21 2.13
N GLY A 8 -9.03 -4.95 1.89
CA GLY A 8 -8.01 -5.98 1.79
C GLY A 8 -7.84 -6.80 3.09
N LEU A 9 -7.88 -6.13 4.25
CA LEU A 9 -7.85 -6.80 5.56
C LEU A 9 -9.12 -7.62 5.82
N GLU A 10 -10.29 -7.17 5.34
CA GLU A 10 -11.54 -7.92 5.37
C GLU A 10 -11.43 -9.20 4.53
N MET A 11 -10.95 -9.12 3.29
CA MET A 11 -10.70 -10.29 2.45
C MET A 11 -9.74 -11.29 3.10
N ALA A 12 -8.66 -10.80 3.75
CA ALA A 12 -7.69 -11.64 4.45
C ALA A 12 -8.32 -12.38 5.65
N GLN A 13 -9.16 -11.70 6.42
CA GLN A 13 -9.93 -12.31 7.52
C GLN A 13 -10.91 -13.36 7.01
N ASN A 14 -11.63 -13.08 5.92
CA ASN A 14 -12.57 -13.99 5.28
C ASN A 14 -11.87 -15.27 4.77
N ALA A 15 -10.74 -15.12 4.09
CA ALA A 15 -9.95 -16.25 3.59
C ALA A 15 -9.41 -17.13 4.73
N ALA A 16 -9.00 -16.52 5.85
CA ALA A 16 -8.52 -17.23 7.03
C ALA A 16 -9.63 -17.77 7.94
N ARG A 17 -10.90 -17.39 7.70
CA ARG A 17 -12.06 -17.66 8.58
C ARG A 17 -11.81 -17.24 10.04
N LEU A 18 -11.13 -16.11 10.23
CA LEU A 18 -10.78 -15.57 11.53
C LEU A 18 -11.16 -14.09 11.60
N SER A 19 -11.86 -13.70 12.67
CA SER A 19 -12.15 -12.29 12.97
C SER A 19 -11.07 -11.71 13.88
N TRP A 20 -10.61 -10.51 13.57
CA TRP A 20 -9.67 -9.77 14.41
C TRP A 20 -10.40 -8.72 15.25
N LYS A 21 -9.86 -8.44 16.43
CA LYS A 21 -10.31 -7.28 17.22
C LYS A 21 -9.95 -5.98 16.50
N ALA A 22 -10.70 -4.92 16.82
CA ALA A 22 -10.52 -3.60 16.23
C ALA A 22 -9.08 -3.09 16.36
N GLU A 23 -8.43 -3.30 17.50
CA GLU A 23 -7.06 -2.83 17.75
C GLU A 23 -6.04 -3.48 16.81
N LYS A 24 -6.27 -4.75 16.43
CA LYS A 24 -5.41 -5.46 15.48
C LYS A 24 -5.64 -4.96 14.05
N VAL A 25 -6.88 -4.64 13.69
CA VAL A 25 -7.20 -4.04 12.38
C VAL A 25 -6.57 -2.66 12.29
N ASP A 26 -6.71 -1.83 13.32
CA ASP A 26 -6.16 -0.47 13.37
C ASP A 26 -4.62 -0.47 13.32
N ALA A 27 -3.95 -1.31 14.13
CA ALA A 27 -2.49 -1.44 14.08
C ALA A 27 -1.99 -1.82 12.68
N ARG A 28 -2.68 -2.74 12.00
CA ARG A 28 -2.34 -3.13 10.62
C ARG A 28 -2.61 -2.01 9.62
N LEU A 29 -3.74 -1.32 9.73
CA LEU A 29 -4.06 -0.17 8.90
C LEU A 29 -3.02 0.94 9.06
N HIS A 30 -2.62 1.23 10.29
CA HIS A 30 -1.58 2.21 10.60
C HIS A 30 -0.25 1.86 9.92
N HIS A 31 0.18 0.60 10.03
CA HIS A 31 1.36 0.11 9.32
C HIS A 31 1.25 0.25 7.80
N ILE A 32 0.11 -0.09 7.20
CA ILE A 32 -0.10 0.08 5.76
C ILE A 32 0.02 1.56 5.35
N MET A 33 -0.51 2.48 6.16
CA MET A 33 -0.41 3.91 5.89
C MET A 33 1.03 4.42 6.01
N LEU A 34 1.82 3.91 6.95
CA LEU A 34 3.26 4.19 7.05
C LEU A 34 4.02 3.67 5.82
N ASP A 35 3.71 2.45 5.35
CA ASP A 35 4.33 1.90 4.15
C ASP A 35 4.00 2.72 2.90
N ILE A 36 2.76 3.19 2.77
CA ILE A 36 2.35 4.11 1.69
C ILE A 36 3.12 5.42 1.79
N HIS A 37 3.25 5.98 3.00
CA HIS A 37 4.04 7.19 3.21
C HIS A 37 5.51 6.97 2.83
N HIS A 38 6.15 5.91 3.30
CA HIS A 38 7.54 5.58 2.95
C HIS A 38 7.73 5.42 1.44
N ALA A 39 6.78 4.79 0.75
CA ALA A 39 6.80 4.69 -0.71
C ALA A 39 6.73 6.07 -1.37
N CYS A 40 5.82 6.94 -0.93
CA CYS A 40 5.74 8.31 -1.44
C CYS A 40 7.03 9.11 -1.17
N VAL A 41 7.64 8.97 0.00
CA VAL A 41 8.92 9.62 0.34
C VAL A 41 10.04 9.13 -0.56
N LYS A 42 10.13 7.82 -0.78
CA LYS A 42 11.16 7.20 -1.63
C LYS A 42 11.17 7.74 -3.06
N TYR A 43 9.98 8.00 -3.63
CA TYR A 43 9.85 8.44 -5.03
C TYR A 43 9.47 9.92 -5.19
N GLY A 44 9.28 10.65 -4.08
CA GLY A 44 8.73 12.00 -4.05
C GLY A 44 9.74 13.12 -4.25
N GLY A 45 10.99 12.83 -4.63
CA GLY A 45 12.00 13.84 -4.94
C GLY A 45 12.76 14.37 -3.72
N ASP A 46 13.22 15.62 -3.83
CA ASP A 46 14.35 16.12 -3.05
C ASP A 46 14.09 16.29 -1.54
N ASN A 47 15.14 16.02 -0.75
CA ASN A 47 15.14 15.70 0.69
C ASN A 47 14.64 16.81 1.64
N LYS A 48 14.25 17.98 1.13
CA LYS A 48 13.69 19.07 1.96
C LYS A 48 12.19 18.94 2.14
N HIS A 49 11.45 18.51 1.11
CA HIS A 49 10.00 18.31 1.14
C HIS A 49 9.58 17.23 0.14
N THR A 50 8.83 16.24 0.59
CA THR A 50 8.32 15.16 -0.27
C THR A 50 7.17 15.64 -1.16
N ASN A 51 7.31 15.50 -2.47
CA ASN A 51 6.19 15.63 -3.41
C ASN A 51 5.37 14.33 -3.42
N TYR A 52 4.29 14.30 -2.65
CA TYR A 52 3.42 13.12 -2.54
C TYR A 52 2.67 12.76 -3.83
N VAL A 53 2.34 13.74 -4.67
CA VAL A 53 1.64 13.48 -5.93
C VAL A 53 2.57 12.70 -6.87
N GLN A 54 3.81 13.18 -7.02
CA GLN A 54 4.84 12.48 -7.78
C GLN A 54 5.17 11.12 -7.15
N GLY A 55 5.42 11.09 -5.84
CA GLY A 55 5.81 9.88 -5.13
C GLY A 55 4.74 8.78 -5.21
N ALA A 56 3.47 9.12 -5.01
CA ALA A 56 2.37 8.16 -5.09
C ALA A 56 2.18 7.59 -6.50
N ASN A 57 2.24 8.45 -7.53
CA ASN A 57 2.09 8.03 -8.92
C ASN A 57 3.24 7.10 -9.35
N ILE A 58 4.49 7.45 -9.05
CA ILE A 58 5.66 6.63 -9.39
C ILE A 58 5.63 5.32 -8.60
N ALA A 59 5.38 5.37 -7.29
CA ALA A 59 5.34 4.16 -6.46
C ALA A 59 4.26 3.16 -6.91
N GLY A 60 3.05 3.67 -7.20
CA GLY A 60 1.96 2.86 -7.71
C GLY A 60 2.28 2.25 -9.08
N PHE A 61 2.85 3.05 -9.98
CA PHE A 61 3.25 2.59 -11.30
C PHE A 61 4.33 1.51 -11.25
N VAL A 62 5.43 1.72 -10.52
CA VAL A 62 6.55 0.77 -10.41
C VAL A 62 6.04 -0.59 -9.96
N LYS A 63 5.23 -0.65 -8.91
CA LYS A 63 4.70 -1.92 -8.38
C LYS A 63 3.89 -2.70 -9.41
N VAL A 64 3.06 -2.01 -10.21
CA VAL A 64 2.24 -2.65 -11.25
C VAL A 64 3.09 -3.04 -12.45
N ALA A 65 3.97 -2.15 -12.92
CA ALA A 65 4.86 -2.40 -14.04
C ALA A 65 5.79 -3.60 -13.78
N ASP A 66 6.37 -3.71 -12.59
CA ASP A 66 7.19 -4.86 -12.19
C ASP A 66 6.39 -6.16 -12.23
N ALA A 67 5.14 -6.14 -11.76
CA ALA A 67 4.26 -7.31 -11.81
C ALA A 67 3.86 -7.69 -13.26
N MET A 68 3.59 -6.72 -14.12
CA MET A 68 3.30 -6.95 -15.54
C MET A 68 4.51 -7.55 -16.26
N LEU A 69 5.71 -7.01 -16.03
CA LEU A 69 6.95 -7.56 -16.60
C LEU A 69 7.20 -9.00 -16.13
N ALA A 70 6.94 -9.29 -14.86
CA ALA A 70 7.10 -10.63 -14.30
C ALA A 70 6.09 -11.66 -14.86
N GLN A 71 4.89 -11.22 -15.25
CA GLN A 71 3.88 -12.09 -15.86
C GLN A 71 4.11 -12.32 -17.36
N GLY A 72 5.00 -11.56 -18.00
CA GLY A 72 5.32 -11.67 -19.42
C GLY A 72 4.22 -11.13 -20.33
N VAL A 73 4.28 -11.47 -21.62
CA VAL A 73 3.23 -11.13 -22.60
C VAL A 73 2.14 -12.19 -22.50
N ILE A 74 1.07 -11.85 -21.79
CA ILE A 74 -0.15 -12.66 -21.62
C ILE A 74 -1.32 -12.13 -22.44
#